data_AF-A0A7R9C0K3-F1
#
_entry.id   AF-A0A7R9C0K3-F1
#
_cell.length_a   1.000
_cell.length_b   1.000
_cell.length_c   1.000
_cell.angle_alpha   90.00
_cell.angle_beta   90.00
_cell.angle_gamma   90.00
#
_symmetry.space_group_name_H-M   'P 1'
#
loop_
_entity.id
_entity.type
_entity.pdbx_description
1 polymer ?
#
loop_
_entity_poly.entity_id
_entity_poly.type
_entity_poly.pdbx_seq_one_letter_code
_entity_poly.pdbx_strand_id
1 'polypeptide(L)'
;MEFESFPHDTQYCSILIESLSHTTADMVFQWNDTDPLVINPSIELPQLDIAKNTTEDCTITYSTGNFTCISVNFSLKRRLGYHLFHTYIPSAMIVVMSWISFWIKPEAIPARVTLGVTSLLTLGQ
;
A
#
# COMPACT_ATOMS: atom_id res chain seq x y z
N MET A 1 9.26 2.23 1.28
CA MET A 1 7.80 2.09 1.51
C MET A 1 7.43 3.15 2.52
N GLU A 2 6.38 3.91 2.24
CA GLU A 2 5.94 5.05 3.06
C GLU A 2 4.53 4.79 3.57
N PHE A 3 4.31 4.80 4.89
CA PHE A 3 3.08 4.31 5.51
C PHE A 3 2.27 5.38 6.23
N GLU A 4 2.62 6.66 6.07
CA GLU A 4 1.91 7.78 6.70
C GLU A 4 0.40 7.80 6.42
N SER A 5 -0.01 7.40 5.21
CA SER A 5 -1.40 7.40 4.77
C SER A 5 -2.07 6.03 4.80
N PHE A 6 -1.53 5.05 5.54
CA PHE A 6 -2.12 3.72 5.65
C PHE A 6 -3.56 3.79 6.19
N PRO A 7 -4.56 3.06 5.61
CA PRO A 7 -4.49 2.13 4.47
C PRO A 7 -4.79 2.75 3.09
N HIS A 8 -4.88 4.08 2.99
CA HIS A 8 -5.11 4.83 1.75
C HIS A 8 -3.79 5.15 1.00
N ASP A 9 -2.74 4.37 1.25
CA ASP A 9 -1.40 4.57 0.74
C ASP A 9 -1.24 4.09 -0.71
N THR A 10 -0.27 4.70 -1.39
CA THR A 10 0.27 4.21 -2.68
C THR A 10 1.76 3.99 -2.51
N GLN A 11 2.21 2.79 -2.81
CA GLN A 11 3.61 2.39 -2.69
C GLN A 11 4.30 2.46 -4.07
N TYR A 12 5.55 2.92 -4.05
CA TYR A 12 6.41 2.91 -5.23
C TYR A 12 7.49 1.85 -5.01
N CYS A 13 7.55 0.87 -5.90
CA CYS A 13 8.49 -0.24 -5.84
C CYS A 13 9.23 -0.35 -7.17
N SER A 14 10.56 -0.26 -7.12
CA SER A 14 11.42 -0.37 -8.29
C SER A 14 12.13 -1.72 -8.31
N ILE A 15 12.17 -2.37 -9.47
CA ILE A 15 13.04 -3.52 -9.74
C ILE A 15 14.21 -2.99 -10.57
N LEU A 16 15.44 -3.19 -10.10
CA LEU A 16 16.65 -2.79 -10.79
C LEU A 16 17.36 -4.03 -11.33
N ILE A 17 17.78 -3.96 -12.59
CA ILE A 17 18.55 -5.00 -13.27
C ILE A 17 19.83 -4.35 -13.77
N GLU A 18 20.97 -4.86 -13.30
CA GLU A 18 22.28 -4.26 -13.53
C GLU A 18 23.31 -5.32 -13.92
N SER A 19 24.26 -4.94 -14.78
CA SER A 19 25.43 -5.75 -15.11
C SER A 19 26.44 -5.74 -13.95
N LEU A 20 26.79 -6.91 -13.41
CA LEU A 20 27.76 -6.98 -12.29
C LEU A 20 29.23 -6.89 -12.74
N SER A 21 29.59 -7.52 -13.86
CA SER A 21 30.99 -7.74 -14.25
C SER A 21 31.43 -7.02 -15.52
N HIS A 22 30.47 -6.56 -16.32
CA HIS A 22 30.73 -5.92 -17.61
C HIS A 22 30.44 -4.42 -17.51
N THR A 23 31.34 -3.62 -18.07
CA THR A 23 31.13 -2.17 -18.13
C THR A 23 30.30 -1.81 -19.37
N THR A 24 29.84 -0.56 -19.43
CA THR A 24 29.14 0.00 -20.60
C THR A 24 29.91 -0.12 -21.93
N ALA A 25 31.23 -0.37 -21.90
CA ALA A 25 32.01 -0.62 -23.10
C ALA A 25 31.80 -2.03 -23.67
N ASP A 26 31.48 -3.01 -22.82
CA ASP A 26 31.31 -4.41 -23.22
C ASP A 26 29.83 -4.76 -23.42
N MET A 27 28.92 -4.14 -22.64
CA MET A 27 27.51 -4.48 -22.62
C MET A 27 26.64 -3.26 -22.26
N VAL A 28 25.53 -3.09 -22.97
CA VAL A 28 24.52 -2.05 -22.72
C VAL A 28 23.13 -2.67 -22.72
N PHE A 29 22.37 -2.44 -21.66
CA PHE A 29 20.96 -2.83 -21.59
C PHE A 29 20.10 -1.73 -22.22
N GLN A 30 19.15 -2.13 -23.06
CA GLN A 30 18.19 -1.22 -23.66
C GLN A 30 16.80 -1.85 -23.58
N TRP A 31 15.82 -1.02 -23.21
CA TRP A 31 14.43 -1.38 -23.31
C TRP A 31 14.02 -1.50 -24.77
N ASN A 32 13.15 -2.46 -25.07
CA ASN A 32 12.57 -2.56 -26.41
C ASN A 32 11.64 -1.38 -26.68
N ASP A 33 11.72 -0.78 -27.87
CA ASP A 33 10.91 0.39 -28.25
C ASP A 33 9.41 0.07 -28.36
N THR A 34 9.06 -1.16 -28.73
CA THR A 34 7.65 -1.54 -28.95
C THR A 34 6.97 -2.00 -27.66
N ASP A 35 7.58 -2.96 -26.96
CA ASP A 35 7.02 -3.61 -25.78
C ASP A 35 8.11 -3.82 -24.73
N PRO A 36 8.47 -2.79 -23.95
CA PRO A 36 9.54 -2.89 -22.96
C PRO A 36 9.12 -3.72 -21.73
N LEU A 37 7.82 -3.77 -21.42
CA LEU A 37 7.29 -4.47 -20.25
C LEU A 37 5.92 -5.09 -20.56
N VAL A 38 5.83 -6.41 -20.49
CA VAL A 38 4.57 -7.15 -20.63
C VAL A 38 4.15 -7.67 -19.26
N ILE A 39 3.04 -7.14 -18.74
CA ILE A 39 2.43 -7.62 -17.50
C ILE A 39 1.30 -8.58 -17.84
N ASN A 40 1.26 -9.74 -17.18
CA ASN A 40 0.17 -10.69 -17.32
C ASN A 40 -1.12 -10.08 -16.73
N PRO A 41 -2.21 -9.92 -17.51
CA PRO A 41 -3.46 -9.34 -17.01
C PRO A 41 -4.13 -10.18 -15.93
N SER A 42 -3.79 -11.46 -15.81
CA SER A 42 -4.30 -12.36 -14.77
C SER A 42 -3.55 -12.24 -13.45
N ILE A 43 -2.54 -11.36 -13.34
CA ILE A 43 -1.81 -11.17 -12.10
C ILE A 43 -2.68 -10.38 -11.12
N GLU A 44 -3.13 -11.05 -10.06
CA GLU A 44 -3.85 -10.40 -8.96
C GLU A 44 -3.01 -10.47 -7.69
N LEU A 45 -2.78 -9.29 -7.11
CA LEU A 45 -2.17 -9.15 -5.80
C LEU A 45 -3.31 -9.10 -4.75
N PRO A 46 -3.20 -9.82 -3.63
CA PRO A 46 -4.32 -9.96 -2.69
C PRO A 46 -4.67 -8.66 -1.96
N GLN A 47 -3.69 -7.80 -1.72
CA GLN A 47 -3.86 -6.55 -0.94
C GLN A 47 -3.58 -5.28 -1.73
N LEU A 48 -2.96 -5.38 -2.90
CA LEU A 48 -2.52 -4.24 -3.71
C LEU A 48 -2.99 -4.41 -5.14
N ASP A 49 -3.03 -3.32 -5.88
CA ASP A 49 -3.29 -3.28 -7.31
C ASP A 49 -2.17 -2.52 -8.01
N ILE A 50 -1.77 -2.99 -9.19
CA ILE A 50 -0.79 -2.29 -10.03
C ILE A 50 -1.53 -1.12 -10.69
N ALA A 51 -1.27 0.10 -10.22
CA ALA A 51 -1.90 1.31 -10.72
C ALA A 51 -1.18 1.87 -11.97
N LYS A 52 0.16 1.84 -11.96
CA LYS A 52 1.00 2.31 -13.05
C LYS A 52 2.33 1.56 -13.06
N ASN A 53 2.89 1.37 -14.23
CA ASN A 53 4.24 0.87 -14.47
C ASN A 53 5.02 1.87 -15.33
N THR A 54 6.31 2.07 -15.04
CA THR A 54 7.22 2.84 -15.90
C THR A 54 8.54 2.10 -16.03
N THR A 55 9.19 2.24 -17.17
CA THR A 55 10.52 1.70 -17.45
C THR A 55 11.50 2.84 -17.56
N GLU A 56 12.63 2.74 -16.89
CA GLU A 56 13.65 3.78 -16.79
C GLU A 56 15.05 3.18 -17.00
N ASP A 57 16.01 4.03 -17.38
CA ASP A 57 17.43 3.71 -17.41
C ASP A 57 18.05 4.25 -16.12
N CYS A 58 18.76 3.38 -15.40
CA CYS A 58 19.39 3.67 -14.11
C CYS A 58 20.91 3.48 -14.16
N THR A 59 21.54 3.56 -15.33
CA THR A 59 23.00 3.40 -15.51
C THR A 59 23.77 4.26 -14.49
N ILE A 60 24.64 3.61 -13.71
CA ILE A 60 25.38 4.24 -12.59
C ILE A 60 26.88 4.19 -12.87
N THR A 61 27.56 5.26 -12.45
CA THR A 61 29.01 5.37 -12.45
C THR A 61 29.58 4.95 -11.10
N TYR A 62 30.36 3.87 -11.08
CA TYR A 62 31.12 3.42 -9.92
C TYR A 62 32.61 3.79 -10.08
N SER A 63 33.37 3.71 -8.98
CA SER A 63 34.83 3.95 -9.00
C SER A 63 35.59 3.02 -9.93
N THR A 64 35.04 1.84 -10.22
CA THR A 64 35.61 0.81 -11.10
C THR A 64 35.19 0.95 -12.57
N GLY A 65 34.23 1.84 -12.88
CA GLY A 65 33.72 2.04 -14.24
C GLY A 65 32.22 2.35 -14.26
N ASN A 66 31.68 2.56 -15.47
CA ASN A 66 30.24 2.73 -15.70
C ASN A 66 29.59 1.36 -15.94
N PHE A 67 28.50 1.07 -15.23
CA PHE A 67 27.74 -0.16 -15.34
C PHE A 67 26.31 0.13 -15.80
N THR A 68 25.84 -0.64 -16.77
CA THR A 68 24.51 -0.44 -17.37
C THR A 68 23.44 -0.99 -16.42
N CYS A 69 22.38 -0.22 -16.24
CA CYS A 69 21.27 -0.56 -15.35
C CYS A 69 19.96 -0.13 -15.99
N ILE A 70 18.96 -1.01 -15.93
CA ILE A 70 17.58 -0.71 -16.30
C ILE A 70 16.67 -0.94 -15.10
N SER A 71 15.67 -0.08 -14.94
CA SER A 71 14.72 -0.17 -13.83
C SER A 71 13.29 -0.23 -14.32
N VAL A 72 12.47 -0.97 -13.57
CA VAL A 72 11.01 -1.00 -13.72
C VAL A 72 10.39 -0.49 -12.45
N ASN A 73 9.63 0.59 -12.54
CA ASN A 73 8.96 1.22 -11.41
C ASN A 73 7.48 0.85 -11.42
N PHE A 74 7.02 0.22 -10.34
CA PHE A 74 5.62 -0.13 -10.11
C PHE A 74 5.03 0.83 -9.08
N SER A 75 3.92 1.46 -9.45
CA SER A 75 3.02 2.15 -8.54
C SER A 75 1.94 1.16 -8.11
N LEU A 76 1.98 0.78 -6.83
CA LEU A 76 1.08 -0.18 -6.21
C LEU A 76 0.11 0.55 -5.30
N LYS A 77 -1.19 0.49 -5.60
CA LYS A 77 -2.24 1.11 -4.77
C LYS A 77 -2.86 0.05 -3.86
N ARG A 78 -3.06 0.35 -2.59
CA ARG A 78 -3.68 -0.61 -1.65
C ARG A 78 -5.19 -0.77 -1.91
N ARG A 79 -5.66 -2.01 -1.88
CA ARG A 79 -7.10 -2.35 -1.91
C ARG A 79 -7.74 -1.99 -0.57
N LEU A 80 -8.68 -1.05 -0.60
CA LEU A 80 -9.36 -0.57 0.60
C LEU A 80 -10.54 -1.45 1.05
N GLY A 81 -11.03 -2.35 0.19
CA GLY A 81 -12.24 -3.14 0.46
C GLY A 81 -12.18 -3.86 1.80
N TYR A 82 -11.08 -4.56 2.08
CA TYR A 82 -10.90 -5.26 3.35
C TYR A 82 -10.94 -4.32 4.56
N HIS A 83 -10.20 -3.21 4.51
CA HIS A 83 -10.15 -2.24 5.60
C HIS A 83 -11.51 -1.56 5.83
N LEU A 84 -12.26 -1.29 4.77
CA LEU A 84 -13.61 -0.74 4.86
C LEU A 84 -14.55 -1.66 5.62
N PHE A 85 -14.60 -2.95 5.25
CA PHE A 85 -15.52 -3.90 5.89
C PHE A 85 -15.11 -4.31 7.30
N HIS A 86 -13.82 -4.50 7.56
CA HIS A 86 -13.35 -5.00 8.85
C HIS A 86 -13.02 -3.91 9.88
N THR A 87 -12.68 -2.69 9.45
CA THR A 87 -12.24 -1.63 10.36
C THR A 87 -13.18 -0.43 10.34
N TYR A 88 -13.44 0.17 9.18
CA TYR A 88 -14.23 1.41 9.10
C TYR A 88 -15.72 1.20 9.44
N ILE A 89 -16.34 0.14 8.91
CA ILE A 89 -17.76 -0.12 9.16
C ILE A 89 -18.02 -0.46 10.64
N PRO A 90 -17.30 -1.40 11.28
CA PRO A 90 -17.52 -1.73 12.69
C PRO A 90 -17.24 -0.55 13.63
N SER A 91 -16.16 0.21 13.40
CA SER A 91 -15.85 1.39 14.22
C SER A 91 -16.93 2.47 14.10
N ALA A 92 -17.43 2.74 12.88
CA ALA A 92 -18.54 3.66 12.69
C ALA A 92 -19.82 3.19 13.41
N MET A 93 -20.16 1.90 13.35
CA MET A 93 -21.30 1.35 14.09
C MET A 93 -21.14 1.53 15.61
N ILE A 94 -19.94 1.31 16.15
CA ILE A 94 -19.65 1.49 17.58
C ILE A 94 -19.81 2.97 17.98
N VAL A 95 -19.33 3.91 17.16
CA VAL A 95 -19.52 5.35 17.41
C VAL A 95 -21.00 5.71 17.44
N VAL A 96 -21.80 5.21 16.49
CA VAL A 96 -23.26 5.43 16.48
C VAL A 96 -23.94 4.83 17.72
N MET A 97 -23.56 3.61 18.13
CA MET A 97 -24.08 2.99 19.34
C MET A 97 -23.73 3.78 20.60
N SER A 98 -22.54 4.39 20.65
CA SER A 98 -22.14 5.25 21.77
C SER A 98 -23.06 6.47 21.91
N TRP A 99 -23.58 7.02 20.80
CA TRP A 99 -24.49 8.16 20.83
C TRP A 99 -25.89 7.81 21.35
N ILE A 100 -26.30 6.55 21.23
CA ILE A 100 -27.59 6.08 21.79
C ILE A 100 -27.61 6.23 23.31
N SER A 101 -26.44 6.20 23.97
CA SER A 101 -26.34 6.44 25.41
C SER A 101 -26.84 7.82 25.87
N PHE A 102 -26.92 8.80 24.96
CA PHE A 102 -27.49 10.13 25.24
C PHE A 102 -29.02 10.12 25.32
N TRP A 103 -29.68 9.14 24.70
CA TRP A 103 -31.14 9.00 24.73
C TRP A 103 -31.66 8.28 25.98
N ILE A 104 -30.77 7.66 26.74
CA ILE A 104 -31.10 6.93 27.97
C ILE A 104 -31.29 7.92 29.11
N LYS A 105 -32.40 7.78 29.86
CA LYS A 105 -32.71 8.61 31.01
C LYS A 105 -31.54 8.60 32.02
N PRO A 106 -31.21 9.74 32.65
CA PRO A 106 -30.05 9.88 33.52
C PRO A 106 -30.09 8.97 34.76
N GLU A 107 -31.28 8.51 35.15
CA GLU A 107 -31.48 7.58 36.27
C GLU A 107 -30.90 6.18 36.02
N ALA A 108 -30.76 5.76 34.75
CA ALA A 108 -30.25 4.45 34.36
C ALA A 108 -28.71 4.45 34.20
N ILE A 109 -28.00 4.81 35.27
CA ILE A 109 -26.53 4.88 35.35
C ILE A 109 -25.82 3.58 34.89
N PRO A 110 -26.18 2.37 35.36
CA PRO A 110 -25.43 1.16 35.01
C PRO A 110 -25.48 0.85 33.52
N ALA A 111 -26.61 1.10 32.84
CA ALA A 111 -26.74 0.87 31.41
C ALA A 111 -25.79 1.75 30.59
N ARG A 112 -25.64 3.03 30.97
CA ARG A 112 -24.75 3.97 30.27
C ARG A 112 -23.28 3.62 30.45
N VAL A 113 -22.88 3.22 31.66
CA VAL A 113 -21.50 2.83 31.97
C VAL A 113 -21.12 1.55 31.21
N THR A 114 -21.98 0.52 31.24
CA THR A 114 -21.72 -0.73 30.51
C THR A 114 -21.59 -0.50 29.01
N LEU A 115 -22.49 0.27 28.39
CA LEU A 115 -22.42 0.58 26.96
C LEU A 115 -21.14 1.35 26.59
N GLY A 116 -20.71 2.31 27.41
CA GLY A 116 -19.47 3.05 27.19
C GLY A 116 -18.22 2.18 27.31
N VAL A 117 -18.13 1.35 28.36
CA VAL A 117 -16.98 0.46 28.59
C VAL A 117 -16.89 -0.61 27.52
N THR A 118 -18.00 -1.25 27.15
CA THR A 118 -18.01 -2.28 26.10
C THR A 118 -17.61 -1.66 24.75
N SER A 119 -18.09 -0.47 24.42
CA SER A 119 -17.72 0.22 23.16
C SER A 119 -16.22 0.53 23.09
N LEU A 120 -15.63 1.03 24.17
CA LEU A 120 -14.19 1.29 24.25
C LEU A 120 -13.37 0.00 24.18
N LEU A 121 -13.82 -1.06 24.85
CA LEU A 121 -13.17 -2.36 24.81
C LEU A 121 -13.18 -2.94 23.39
N THR A 122 -14.31 -2.84 22.68
CA THR A 122 -14.42 -3.33 21.29
C THR A 122 -13.61 -2.53 20.27
N LEU A 123 -13.25 -1.27 20.58
CA LEU A 123 -12.37 -0.47 19.73
C LEU A 123 -10.88 -0.70 20.04
N GLY A 124 -10.58 -1.14 21.27
CA GLY A 124 -9.21 -1.41 21.71
C GLY A 124 -8.72 -2.83 21.41
N GLN A 125 -9.60 -3.72 20.96
CA GLN A 125 -9.29 -5.07 20.46
C GLN A 125 -9.20 -5.08 18.94
#